data_AF-A0AAU9J4N6-F1
#
_entry.id   AF-A0AAU9J4N6-F1
#
_cell.length_a   1.000
_cell.length_b   1.000
_cell.length_c   1.000
_cell.angle_alpha   90.00
_cell.angle_beta   90.00
_cell.angle_gamma   90.00
#
_symmetry.space_group_name_H-M   'P 1'
#
loop_
_entity.id
_entity.type
_entity.pdbx_description
1 polymer ?
#
loop_
_entity_poly.entity_id
_entity_poly.type
_entity_poly.pdbx_seq_one_letter_code
_entity_poly.pdbx_strand_id
1 'polypeptide(L)'
;METVSGASQRLRESILPEVETVLQIYRESVLLYNENRLAAYEADIDSLTNQLERLKANIEGEEAAISFLKGQIKDMEKEFPVNSTDSSGQENKAQTKNNLRQKIKEAEHITKELGKALNYYQFRFGLSLKRLPNSSLRISYEFIKRELDEVEHSVTLHISDSTNAYEIVKCTPNLPQIYPLLHNLNQTNDFARFVKDVRKSFISLYL
;
A
#
# COMPACT_ATOMS: atom_id res chain seq x y z
N MET A 1 -21.44 8.55 68.31
CA MET A 1 -20.85 7.56 67.37
C MET A 1 -21.82 7.10 66.28
N GLU A 2 -23.12 7.40 66.34
CA GLU A 2 -24.12 6.92 65.37
C GLU A 2 -24.07 7.58 63.98
N THR A 3 -23.52 8.80 63.86
CA THR A 3 -23.48 9.55 62.59
C THR A 3 -22.47 8.99 61.57
N VAL A 4 -21.39 8.37 62.03
CA VAL A 4 -20.34 7.81 61.17
C VAL A 4 -20.80 6.49 60.52
N SER A 5 -21.63 5.71 61.22
CA SER A 5 -22.22 4.46 60.70
C SER A 5 -23.16 4.73 59.53
N GLY A 6 -24.09 5.70 59.68
CA GLY A 6 -25.03 6.08 58.62
C GLY A 6 -24.37 6.68 57.38
N ALA A 7 -23.30 7.48 57.57
CA ALA A 7 -22.52 8.02 56.46
C ALA A 7 -21.75 6.91 55.70
N SER A 8 -21.19 5.93 56.41
CA SER A 8 -20.51 4.78 55.80
C SER A 8 -21.48 3.86 55.04
N GLN A 9 -22.69 3.69 55.58
CA GLN A 9 -23.73 2.89 54.94
C GLN A 9 -24.25 3.56 53.66
N ARG A 10 -24.52 4.87 53.69
CA ARG A 10 -24.92 5.64 52.50
C ARG A 10 -23.85 5.65 51.40
N LEU A 11 -22.57 5.73 51.80
CA LEU A 11 -21.45 5.61 50.86
C LEU A 11 -21.46 4.27 50.14
N ARG A 12 -21.71 3.17 50.86
CA ARG A 12 -21.69 1.80 50.31
C ARG A 12 -22.92 1.45 49.48
N GLU A 13 -24.10 1.83 49.95
CA GLU A 13 -25.37 1.37 49.37
C GLU A 13 -25.88 2.27 48.25
N SER A 14 -25.45 3.54 48.22
CA SER A 14 -25.96 4.52 47.25
C SER A 14 -24.87 5.16 46.40
N ILE A 15 -23.80 5.65 47.02
CA ILE A 15 -22.80 6.46 46.29
C ILE A 15 -21.85 5.57 45.47
N LEU A 16 -21.33 4.48 46.05
CA LEU A 16 -20.42 3.58 45.34
C LEU A 16 -21.05 2.95 44.08
N PRO A 17 -22.28 2.37 44.13
CA PRO A 17 -22.91 1.82 42.94
C PRO A 17 -23.17 2.87 41.85
N GLU A 18 -23.52 4.10 42.24
CA GLU A 18 -23.76 5.20 41.31
C GLU A 18 -22.44 5.63 40.62
N VAL A 19 -21.36 5.74 41.38
CA VAL A 19 -20.02 6.01 40.84
C VAL A 19 -19.54 4.88 39.94
N GLU A 20 -19.75 3.61 40.31
CA GLU A 20 -19.42 2.45 39.48
C GLU A 20 -20.20 2.46 38.16
N THR A 21 -21.49 2.80 38.21
CA THR A 21 -22.34 2.94 37.03
C THR A 21 -21.83 4.04 36.11
N VAL A 22 -21.51 5.22 36.65
CA VAL A 22 -20.97 6.34 35.86
C VAL A 22 -19.61 5.99 35.26
N LEU A 23 -18.73 5.32 36.02
CA LEU A 23 -17.44 4.85 35.52
C LEU A 23 -17.61 3.82 34.39
N GLN A 24 -18.60 2.94 34.50
CA GLN A 24 -18.89 1.93 33.48
C GLN A 24 -19.38 2.59 32.18
N ILE A 25 -20.33 3.52 32.28
CA ILE A 25 -20.82 4.30 31.12
C ILE A 25 -19.67 5.08 30.47
N TYR A 26 -18.81 5.71 31.27
CA TYR A 26 -17.66 6.43 30.76
C TYR A 26 -16.69 5.49 30.01
N ARG A 27 -16.38 4.31 30.55
CA ARG A 27 -15.55 3.31 29.87
C ARG A 27 -16.14 2.88 28.53
N GLU A 28 -17.42 2.57 28.49
CA GLU A 28 -18.12 2.14 27.27
C GLU A 28 -18.13 3.23 26.21
N SER A 29 -18.40 4.49 26.59
CA SER A 29 -18.37 5.62 25.66
C SER A 29 -16.97 5.88 25.08
N VAL A 30 -15.92 5.75 25.88
CA VAL A 30 -14.53 5.87 25.41
C VAL A 30 -14.17 4.73 24.45
N LEU A 31 -14.58 3.49 24.76
CA LEU A 31 -14.37 2.34 23.88
C LEU A 31 -15.06 2.55 22.53
N LEU A 32 -16.35 2.90 22.55
CA LEU A 32 -17.12 3.14 21.33
C LEU A 32 -16.53 4.29 20.49
N TYR A 33 -16.08 5.36 21.13
CA TYR A 33 -15.40 6.46 20.44
C TYR A 33 -14.10 6.00 19.74
N ASN A 34 -13.30 5.17 20.42
CA ASN A 34 -12.07 4.63 19.85
C ASN A 34 -12.35 3.63 18.72
N GLU A 35 -13.36 2.76 18.85
CA GLU A 35 -13.78 1.83 17.81
C GLU A 35 -14.22 2.56 16.54
N ASN A 36 -15.05 3.60 16.69
CA ASN A 36 -15.48 4.42 15.54
C ASN A 36 -14.30 5.11 14.85
N ARG A 37 -13.33 5.62 15.62
CA ARG A 37 -12.11 6.22 15.07
C ARG A 37 -11.22 5.20 14.37
N LEU A 38 -11.06 4.01 14.94
CA LEU A 38 -10.33 2.91 14.33
C LEU A 38 -10.96 2.51 13.00
N ALA A 39 -12.29 2.35 12.96
CA ALA A 39 -13.03 2.03 11.74
C ALA A 39 -12.84 3.11 10.66
N ALA A 40 -12.87 4.40 11.02
CA ALA A 40 -12.59 5.49 10.09
C ALA A 40 -11.16 5.42 9.51
N TYR A 41 -10.16 5.17 10.37
CA TYR A 41 -8.79 4.99 9.89
C TYR A 41 -8.64 3.74 9.00
N GLU A 42 -9.33 2.65 9.30
CA GLU A 42 -9.30 1.45 8.47
C GLU A 42 -9.87 1.70 7.08
N ALA A 43 -10.99 2.44 6.99
CA ALA A 43 -11.60 2.85 5.73
C ALA A 43 -10.68 3.80 4.91
N ASP A 44 -10.01 4.74 5.58
CA ASP A 44 -9.03 5.61 4.93
C ASP A 44 -7.85 4.81 4.37
N ILE A 45 -7.33 3.84 5.14
CA ILE A 45 -6.25 2.97 4.67
C ILE A 45 -6.71 2.14 3.46
N ASP A 46 -7.94 1.61 3.44
CA ASP A 46 -8.47 0.88 2.28
C ASP A 46 -8.58 1.77 1.04
N SER A 47 -9.14 2.97 1.21
CA SER A 47 -9.26 3.94 0.12
C SER A 47 -7.89 4.29 -0.46
N LEU A 48 -6.91 4.55 0.40
CA LEU A 48 -5.56 4.94 -0.01
C LEU A 48 -4.78 3.77 -0.63
N THR A 49 -5.01 2.54 -0.16
CA THR A 49 -4.40 1.32 -0.73
C THR A 49 -4.94 1.08 -2.15
N ASN A 50 -6.25 1.21 -2.35
CA ASN A 50 -6.87 1.11 -3.67
C ASN A 50 -6.37 2.20 -4.63
N GLN A 51 -6.15 3.42 -4.14
CA GLN A 51 -5.56 4.49 -4.94
C GLN A 51 -4.11 4.15 -5.34
N LEU A 52 -3.31 3.64 -4.41
CA LEU A 52 -1.94 3.20 -4.67
C LEU A 52 -1.85 2.13 -5.77
N GLU A 53 -2.71 1.12 -5.71
CA GLU A 53 -2.74 0.05 -6.72
C GLU A 53 -3.10 0.58 -8.11
N ARG A 54 -4.10 1.46 -8.19
CA ARG A 54 -4.48 2.11 -9.45
C ARG A 54 -3.35 2.97 -10.03
N LEU A 55 -2.68 3.76 -9.19
CA LEU A 55 -1.53 4.57 -9.59
C LEU A 55 -0.40 3.69 -10.15
N LYS A 56 -0.12 2.56 -9.49
CA LYS A 56 0.92 1.63 -9.93
C LYS A 56 0.58 0.98 -11.27
N ALA A 57 -0.65 0.51 -11.45
CA ALA A 57 -1.10 -0.05 -12.72
C ALA A 57 -1.01 0.97 -13.87
N ASN A 58 -1.35 2.23 -13.59
CA ASN A 58 -1.23 3.31 -14.57
C ASN A 58 0.23 3.59 -14.95
N ILE A 59 1.15 3.63 -13.97
CA ILE A 59 2.59 3.78 -14.22
C ILE A 59 3.10 2.65 -15.11
N GLU A 60 2.79 1.40 -14.78
CA GLU A 60 3.23 0.25 -15.57
C GLU A 60 2.69 0.30 -17.01
N GLY A 61 1.45 0.74 -17.20
CA GLY A 61 0.84 0.95 -18.51
C GLY A 61 1.53 2.05 -19.33
N GLU A 62 1.80 3.20 -18.71
CA GLU A 62 2.49 4.32 -19.37
C GLU A 62 3.95 3.98 -19.69
N GLU A 63 4.66 3.28 -18.81
CA GLU A 63 6.03 2.79 -19.07
C GLU A 63 6.07 1.83 -20.26
N ALA A 64 5.09 0.92 -20.36
CA ALA A 64 4.96 0.03 -21.51
C ALA A 64 4.69 0.81 -22.81
N ALA A 65 3.82 1.82 -22.76
CA ALA A 65 3.54 2.70 -23.89
C ALA A 65 4.78 3.49 -24.33
N ILE A 66 5.53 4.06 -23.38
CA ILE A 66 6.80 4.77 -23.65
C ILE A 66 7.80 3.83 -24.33
N SER A 67 7.93 2.60 -23.82
CA SER A 67 8.83 1.59 -24.39
C SER A 67 8.44 1.26 -25.84
N PHE A 68 7.15 1.05 -26.09
CA PHE A 68 6.62 0.76 -27.44
C PHE A 68 6.87 1.92 -28.42
N LEU A 69 6.56 3.16 -28.01
CA LEU A 69 6.77 4.35 -28.84
C LEU A 69 8.27 4.58 -29.12
N LYS A 70 9.15 4.36 -28.13
CA LYS A 70 10.60 4.41 -28.33
C LYS A 70 11.08 3.35 -29.34
N GLY A 71 10.48 2.15 -29.32
CA GLY A 71 10.70 1.11 -30.32
C GLY A 71 10.36 1.58 -31.73
N GLN A 72 9.15 2.12 -31.93
CA GLN A 72 8.71 2.64 -33.23
C GLN A 72 9.65 3.74 -33.77
N ILE A 73 10.09 4.67 -32.91
CA ILE A 73 11.03 5.72 -33.32
C ILE A 73 12.36 5.09 -33.79
N LYS A 74 12.88 4.10 -33.07
CA LYS A 74 14.14 3.42 -33.39
C LYS A 74 14.04 2.64 -34.70
N ASP A 75 12.92 1.98 -34.97
CA ASP A 75 12.71 1.25 -36.23
C ASP A 75 12.58 2.23 -37.41
N MET A 76 11.86 3.35 -37.22
CA MET A 76 11.83 4.47 -38.18
C MET A 76 13.19 5.16 -38.39
N GLU A 77 14.15 5.00 -37.47
CA GLU A 77 15.52 5.51 -37.62
C GLU A 77 16.42 4.52 -38.38
N LYS A 78 16.15 3.22 -38.26
CA LYS A 78 16.89 2.17 -38.99
C LYS A 78 16.52 2.07 -40.45
N GLU A 79 15.26 2.34 -40.81
CA GLU A 79 14.79 2.15 -42.18
C GLU A 79 15.45 3.08 -43.20
N PHE A 80 16.01 4.26 -42.83
CA PHE A 80 16.63 5.16 -43.81
C PHE A 80 17.75 6.07 -43.24
N PRO A 81 19.04 5.79 -43.55
CA PRO A 81 20.11 6.76 -43.36
C PRO A 81 20.04 7.85 -44.44
N VAL A 82 19.48 9.02 -44.10
CA VAL A 82 19.70 10.41 -44.60
C VAL A 82 19.76 10.72 -46.13
N ASN A 83 19.84 9.77 -47.05
CA ASN A 83 20.22 10.02 -48.45
C ASN A 83 19.11 9.81 -49.52
N SER A 84 17.81 9.90 -49.18
CA SER A 84 16.73 9.86 -50.19
C SER A 84 15.99 11.20 -50.33
N THR A 85 15.99 11.72 -51.55
CA THR A 85 15.59 13.07 -52.02
C THR A 85 14.08 13.34 -52.09
N ASP A 86 13.26 12.66 -51.29
CA ASP A 86 11.80 12.78 -51.36
C ASP A 86 11.27 13.70 -50.24
N SER A 87 11.16 15.00 -50.53
CA SER A 87 10.86 16.08 -49.59
C SER A 87 9.47 15.98 -48.94
N SER A 88 8.47 15.50 -49.68
CA SER A 88 7.08 15.36 -49.18
C SER A 88 6.90 14.18 -48.20
N GLY A 89 7.64 13.08 -48.42
CA GLY A 89 7.66 11.94 -47.51
C GLY A 89 8.46 12.22 -46.23
N GLN A 90 9.48 13.08 -46.30
CA GLN A 90 10.26 13.49 -45.14
C GLN A 90 9.48 14.41 -44.19
N GLU A 91 8.69 15.36 -44.70
CA GLU A 91 7.88 16.25 -43.85
C GLU A 91 6.81 15.49 -43.06
N ASN A 92 6.03 14.62 -43.72
CA ASN A 92 5.01 13.80 -43.05
C ASN A 92 5.60 12.87 -41.98
N LYS A 93 6.79 12.30 -42.24
CA LYS A 93 7.50 11.43 -41.28
C LYS A 93 8.15 12.22 -40.15
N ALA A 94 8.68 13.42 -40.40
CA ALA A 94 9.19 14.31 -39.37
C ALA A 94 8.06 14.79 -38.44
N GLN A 95 6.89 15.10 -38.99
CA GLN A 95 5.70 15.46 -38.24
C GLN A 95 5.19 14.29 -37.40
N THR A 96 5.19 13.07 -37.96
CA THR A 96 4.87 11.83 -37.21
C THR A 96 5.86 11.58 -36.07
N LYS A 97 7.17 11.71 -36.30
CA LYS A 97 8.19 11.60 -35.23
C LYS A 97 8.02 12.65 -34.14
N ASN A 98 7.68 13.90 -34.49
CA ASN A 98 7.42 14.95 -33.52
C ASN A 98 6.18 14.67 -32.67
N ASN A 99 5.09 14.19 -33.29
CA ASN A 99 3.89 13.78 -32.56
C ASN A 99 4.18 12.62 -31.59
N LEU A 100 4.97 11.62 -32.00
CA LEU A 100 5.39 10.52 -31.14
C LEU A 100 6.27 11.01 -29.98
N ARG A 101 7.22 11.91 -30.23
CA ARG A 101 8.07 12.52 -29.20
C ARG A 101 7.25 13.33 -28.20
N GLN A 102 6.21 14.03 -28.66
CA GLN A 102 5.33 14.77 -27.78
C GLN A 102 4.51 13.83 -26.88
N LYS A 103 3.95 12.75 -27.43
CA LYS A 103 3.26 11.71 -26.64
C LYS A 103 4.18 11.06 -25.61
N ILE A 104 5.44 10.80 -25.95
CA ILE A 104 6.44 10.29 -25.00
C ILE A 104 6.66 11.29 -23.86
N LYS A 105 6.79 12.58 -24.15
CA LYS A 105 6.97 13.61 -23.11
C LYS A 105 5.76 13.72 -22.19
N GLU A 106 4.56 13.63 -22.75
CA GLU A 106 3.30 13.64 -21.98
C GLU A 106 3.21 12.42 -21.06
N ALA A 107 3.49 11.22 -21.58
CA ALA A 107 3.55 9.99 -20.79
C ALA A 107 4.65 10.06 -19.71
N GLU A 108 5.86 10.52 -20.04
CA GLU A 108 6.96 10.69 -19.07
C GLU A 108 6.60 11.69 -17.96
N HIS A 109 5.88 12.76 -18.29
CA HIS A 109 5.37 13.72 -17.31
C HIS A 109 4.33 13.08 -16.38
N ILE A 110 3.35 12.35 -16.94
CA ILE A 110 2.33 11.64 -16.16
C ILE A 110 3.00 10.63 -15.23
N THR A 111 3.90 9.78 -15.73
CA THR A 111 4.64 8.80 -14.93
C THR A 111 5.43 9.47 -13.80
N LYS A 112 6.02 10.65 -14.05
CA LYS A 112 6.73 11.41 -13.03
C LYS A 112 5.80 11.92 -11.93
N GLU A 113 4.63 12.46 -12.27
CA GLU A 113 3.65 12.92 -11.28
C GLU A 113 3.05 11.77 -10.48
N LEU A 114 2.70 10.66 -11.13
CA LEU A 114 2.25 9.44 -10.47
C LEU A 114 3.33 8.87 -9.54
N GLY A 115 4.60 8.92 -9.95
CA GLY A 115 5.75 8.52 -9.14
C GLY A 115 5.93 9.39 -7.88
N LYS A 116 5.66 10.70 -7.96
CA LYS A 116 5.66 11.58 -6.77
C LYS A 116 4.55 11.19 -5.79
N ALA A 117 3.35 10.95 -6.28
CA ALA A 117 2.23 10.52 -5.44
C ALA A 117 2.53 9.16 -4.77
N LEU A 118 3.07 8.21 -5.53
CA LEU A 118 3.48 6.91 -5.03
C LEU A 118 4.56 7.04 -3.93
N ASN A 119 5.61 7.84 -4.16
CA ASN A 119 6.63 8.11 -3.15
C ASN A 119 6.06 8.76 -1.88
N TYR A 120 5.12 9.70 -2.04
CA TYR A 120 4.45 10.35 -0.91
C TYR A 120 3.73 9.31 -0.04
N TYR A 121 2.96 8.41 -0.65
CA TYR A 121 2.25 7.36 0.08
C TYR A 121 3.20 6.32 0.69
N GLN A 122 4.24 5.91 -0.04
CA GLN A 122 5.24 4.98 0.48
C GLN A 122 5.92 5.54 1.74
N PHE A 123 6.31 6.81 1.71
CA PHE A 123 6.88 7.50 2.86
C PHE A 123 5.86 7.63 4.00
N ARG A 124 4.63 8.05 3.70
CA ARG A 124 3.60 8.28 4.72
C ARG A 124 3.16 7.01 5.45
N PHE A 125 3.10 5.88 4.73
CA PHE A 125 2.71 4.59 5.27
C PHE A 125 3.89 3.76 5.79
N GLY A 126 5.13 4.15 5.49
CA GLY A 126 6.29 3.29 5.70
C GLY A 126 6.06 1.94 5.05
N LEU A 127 5.67 1.94 3.77
CA LEU A 127 5.34 0.75 3.01
C LEU A 127 5.92 0.90 1.61
N SER A 128 6.74 -0.05 1.16
CA SER A 128 7.25 -0.07 -0.21
C SER A 128 6.91 -1.39 -0.90
N LEU A 129 6.51 -1.27 -2.17
CA LEU A 129 6.14 -2.38 -3.04
C LEU A 129 7.13 -2.43 -4.19
N LYS A 130 8.00 -3.44 -4.22
CA LYS A 130 9.05 -3.58 -5.23
C LYS A 130 8.89 -4.88 -6.00
N ARG A 131 8.72 -4.78 -7.32
CA ARG A 131 8.79 -5.95 -8.20
C ARG A 131 10.25 -6.38 -8.34
N LEU A 132 10.51 -7.67 -8.16
CA LEU A 132 11.82 -8.30 -8.29
C LEU A 132 11.97 -8.96 -9.68
N PRO A 133 13.22 -9.21 -10.15
CA PRO A 133 13.47 -9.74 -11.49
C PRO A 133 12.84 -11.10 -11.78
N ASN A 134 12.62 -11.92 -10.75
CA ASN A 134 11.97 -13.23 -10.83
C ASN A 134 10.43 -13.17 -10.83
N SER A 135 9.84 -12.04 -11.22
CA SER A 135 8.39 -11.80 -11.17
C SER A 135 7.77 -11.97 -9.77
N SER A 136 8.58 -11.87 -8.72
CA SER A 136 8.07 -11.82 -7.34
C SER A 136 7.84 -10.36 -6.90
N LEU A 137 6.94 -10.17 -5.95
CA LEU A 137 6.61 -8.89 -5.35
C LEU A 137 7.14 -8.86 -3.92
N ARG A 138 8.05 -7.93 -3.64
CA ARG A 138 8.52 -7.64 -2.29
C ARG A 138 7.68 -6.52 -1.68
N ILE A 139 7.20 -6.74 -0.47
CA ILE A 139 6.53 -5.77 0.37
C ILE A 139 7.44 -5.51 1.56
N SER A 140 7.97 -4.29 1.68
CA SER A 140 8.80 -3.90 2.82
C SER A 140 8.06 -2.87 3.69
N TYR A 141 8.19 -3.03 4.99
CA TYR A 141 7.52 -2.22 5.99
C TYR A 141 8.56 -1.46 6.81
N GLU A 142 8.36 -0.16 6.96
CA GLU A 142 9.12 0.74 7.81
C GLU A 142 8.26 1.17 9.00
N PHE A 143 8.91 1.74 10.03
CA PHE A 143 8.25 2.21 11.26
C PHE A 143 7.47 1.10 12.00
N ILE A 144 8.02 -0.12 12.01
CA ILE A 144 7.48 -1.24 12.79
C ILE A 144 7.87 -1.11 14.27
N LYS A 145 9.13 -0.77 14.55
CA LYS A 145 9.64 -0.49 15.89
C LYS A 145 9.66 1.01 16.17
N ARG A 146 9.52 1.37 17.46
CA ARG A 146 9.66 2.74 17.94
C ARG A 146 11.11 3.20 18.02
N GLU A 147 12.01 2.25 18.25
CA GLU A 147 13.46 2.46 18.22
C GLU A 147 14.01 2.17 16.83
N LEU A 148 15.01 2.96 16.39
CA LEU A 148 15.67 2.80 15.10
C LEU A 148 16.57 1.56 15.16
N ASP A 149 16.00 0.39 14.91
CA ASP A 149 16.75 -0.82 14.60
C ASP A 149 16.84 -0.99 13.07
N GLU A 150 18.00 -1.39 12.56
CA GLU A 150 18.24 -1.70 11.13
C GLU A 150 17.57 -3.01 10.66
N VAL A 151 16.70 -3.61 11.48
CA VAL A 151 16.08 -4.90 11.14
C VAL A 151 14.99 -4.68 10.11
N GLU A 152 15.17 -5.27 8.94
CA GLU A 152 14.19 -5.22 7.85
C GLU A 152 12.95 -6.06 8.14
N HIS A 153 11.77 -5.47 7.94
CA HIS A 153 10.47 -6.15 7.94
C HIS A 153 9.97 -6.25 6.51
N SER A 154 10.00 -7.44 5.91
CA SER A 154 9.54 -7.64 4.54
C SER A 154 8.96 -9.03 4.29
N VAL A 155 8.04 -9.09 3.35
CA VAL A 155 7.48 -10.33 2.78
C VAL A 155 7.63 -10.29 1.28
N THR A 156 8.08 -11.40 0.68
CA THR A 156 8.18 -11.57 -0.76
C THR A 156 7.19 -12.64 -1.20
N LEU A 157 6.33 -12.28 -2.14
CA LEU A 157 5.30 -13.13 -2.73
C LEU A 157 5.61 -13.44 -4.19
N HIS A 158 5.21 -14.61 -4.65
CA HIS A 158 5.20 -14.98 -6.07
C HIS A 158 3.81 -15.53 -6.41
N ILE A 159 3.39 -15.41 -7.66
CA ILE A 159 2.17 -16.05 -8.14
C ILE A 159 2.60 -17.27 -8.92
N SER A 160 2.14 -18.44 -8.50
CA SER A 160 2.45 -19.73 -9.12
C SER A 160 1.87 -19.81 -10.52
N ASP A 161 2.69 -20.06 -11.53
CA ASP A 161 2.22 -20.20 -12.92
C ASP A 161 1.24 -21.38 -13.11
N SER A 162 1.31 -22.38 -12.24
CA SER A 162 0.52 -23.61 -12.34
C SER A 162 -0.85 -23.53 -11.66
N THR A 163 -0.93 -22.86 -10.52
CA THR A 163 -2.15 -22.80 -9.68
C THR A 163 -2.78 -21.41 -9.67
N ASN A 164 -2.09 -20.40 -10.20
CA ASN A 164 -2.43 -18.98 -10.11
C ASN A 164 -2.67 -18.49 -8.67
N ALA A 165 -2.05 -19.17 -7.69
CA ALA A 165 -2.12 -18.84 -6.27
C ALA A 165 -0.88 -18.07 -5.82
N TYR A 166 -1.04 -17.23 -4.81
CA TYR A 166 0.04 -16.57 -4.09
C TYR A 166 0.85 -17.59 -3.27
N GLU A 167 2.16 -17.52 -3.39
CA GLU A 167 3.15 -18.30 -2.65
C GLU A 167 4.13 -17.37 -1.95
N ILE A 168 4.59 -17.75 -0.75
CA ILE A 168 5.60 -16.98 -0.02
C ILE A 168 6.98 -17.47 -0.39
N VAL A 169 7.78 -16.56 -0.93
CA VAL A 169 9.19 -16.77 -1.25
C VAL A 169 10.06 -16.52 -0.03
N LYS A 170 9.77 -15.44 0.72
CA LYS A 170 10.56 -15.03 1.89
C LYS A 170 9.73 -14.20 2.85
N CYS A 171 9.96 -14.36 4.15
CA CYS A 171 9.44 -13.50 5.21
C CYS A 171 10.57 -13.17 6.17
N THR A 172 10.78 -11.90 6.49
CA THR A 172 11.85 -11.46 7.40
C THR A 172 11.33 -10.31 8.26
N PRO A 173 11.38 -10.41 9.60
CA PRO A 173 11.56 -11.64 10.38
C PRO A 173 10.48 -12.69 10.04
N ASN A 174 10.69 -13.95 10.43
CA ASN A 174 9.69 -14.99 10.19
C ASN A 174 8.45 -14.74 11.06
N LEU A 175 7.26 -14.84 10.47
CA LEU A 175 5.98 -14.60 11.15
C LEU A 175 5.25 -15.93 11.36
N PRO A 176 4.91 -16.33 12.61
CA PRO A 176 4.18 -17.57 12.89
C PRO A 176 2.85 -17.71 12.12
N GLN A 177 2.14 -16.59 11.95
CA GLN A 177 0.83 -16.51 11.32
C GLN A 177 0.87 -16.33 9.80
N ILE A 178 2.05 -16.37 9.18
CA ILE A 178 2.18 -15.99 7.77
C ILE A 178 1.43 -16.93 6.81
N TYR A 179 1.43 -18.24 7.07
CA TYR A 179 0.72 -19.21 6.23
C TYR A 179 -0.80 -19.14 6.37
N PRO A 180 -1.37 -18.99 7.58
CA PRO A 180 -2.78 -18.64 7.74
C PRO A 180 -3.20 -17.39 6.96
N LEU A 181 -2.39 -16.32 7.00
CA LEU A 181 -2.66 -15.09 6.24
C LEU A 181 -2.59 -15.34 4.73
N LEU A 182 -1.62 -16.11 4.26
CA LEU A 182 -1.51 -16.50 2.84
C LEU A 182 -2.71 -17.32 2.37
N HIS A 183 -3.19 -18.24 3.21
CA HIS A 183 -4.37 -19.05 2.90
C HIS A 183 -5.61 -18.17 2.71
N ASN A 184 -5.81 -17.21 3.62
CA ASN A 184 -6.92 -16.26 3.52
C ASN A 184 -6.79 -15.37 2.26
N LEU A 185 -5.57 -14.90 1.94
CA LEU A 185 -5.32 -14.16 0.70
C LEU A 185 -5.70 -14.97 -0.54
N ASN A 186 -5.30 -16.23 -0.62
CA ASN A 186 -5.65 -17.09 -1.75
C ASN A 186 -7.14 -17.40 -1.86
N GLN A 187 -7.89 -17.36 -0.75
CA GLN A 187 -9.34 -17.58 -0.75
C GLN A 187 -10.14 -16.32 -1.12
N THR A 188 -9.72 -15.17 -0.61
CA THR A 188 -10.49 -13.91 -0.70
C THR A 188 -10.00 -13.00 -1.83
N ASN A 189 -8.76 -13.21 -2.28
CA ASN A 189 -8.03 -12.29 -3.16
C ASN A 189 -7.94 -10.85 -2.60
N ASP A 190 -8.07 -10.70 -1.27
CA ASP A 190 -8.00 -9.40 -0.59
C ASP A 190 -6.55 -9.07 -0.23
N PHE A 191 -5.81 -8.55 -1.21
CA PHE A 191 -4.40 -8.19 -1.05
C PHE A 191 -4.20 -7.06 -0.05
N ALA A 192 -5.09 -6.07 -0.04
CA ALA A 192 -5.03 -4.94 0.89
C ALA A 192 -5.11 -5.42 2.34
N ARG A 193 -6.07 -6.30 2.65
CA ARG A 193 -6.20 -6.89 3.98
C ARG A 193 -4.97 -7.70 4.37
N PHE A 194 -4.44 -8.52 3.45
CA PHE A 194 -3.21 -9.27 3.71
C PHE A 194 -2.05 -8.36 4.11
N VAL A 195 -1.82 -7.26 3.39
CA VAL A 195 -0.76 -6.27 3.71
C VAL A 195 -0.95 -5.69 5.11
N LYS A 196 -2.19 -5.34 5.49
CA LYS A 196 -2.50 -4.82 6.83
C LYS A 196 -2.24 -5.85 7.92
N ASP A 197 -2.72 -7.08 7.73
CA ASP A 197 -2.61 -8.14 8.74
C ASP A 197 -1.16 -8.59 8.93
N VAL A 198 -0.36 -8.61 7.85
CA VAL A 198 1.09 -8.81 7.93
C VAL A 198 1.76 -7.68 8.71
N ARG A 199 1.39 -6.41 8.47
CA ARG A 199 1.93 -5.28 9.25
C ARG A 199 1.60 -5.40 10.74
N LYS A 200 0.33 -5.70 11.08
CA LYS A 200 -0.11 -5.95 12.47
C LYS A 200 0.72 -7.07 13.09
N SER A 201 0.96 -8.14 12.34
CA SER A 201 1.77 -9.28 12.74
C SER A 201 3.23 -8.91 13.06
N PHE A 202 3.86 -8.07 12.24
CA PHE A 202 5.20 -7.55 12.52
C PHE A 202 5.24 -6.67 13.76
N ILE A 203 4.24 -5.81 13.97
CA ILE A 203 4.15 -4.96 15.16
C ILE A 203 4.01 -5.82 16.43
N SER A 204 3.18 -6.85 16.39
CA SER A 204 2.96 -7.79 17.50
C SER A 204 4.20 -8.59 17.90
N LEU A 205 5.27 -8.63 17.10
CA LEU A 205 6.54 -9.22 17.52
C LEU A 205 7.27 -8.39 18.59
N TYR A 206 6.87 -7.13 18.78
CA TYR A 206 7.55 -6.16 19.64
C TYR A 206 6.62 -5.53 20.69
N LEU A 207 5.38 -6.00 20.78
CA LEU A 207 4.42 -5.66 21.83
C LEU A 207 4.46 -6.73 22.93
#